data_AF-A0A939UI42-F1
#
_entry.id   AF-A0A939UI42-F1
#
_cell.length_a   1.000
_cell.length_b   1.000
_cell.length_c   1.000
_cell.angle_alpha   90.00
_cell.angle_beta   90.00
_cell.angle_gamma   90.00
#
_symmetry.space_group_name_H-M   'P 1'
#
loop_
_entity.id
_entity.type
_entity.pdbx_description
1 polymer ?
#
loop_
_entity_poly.entity_id
_entity_poly.type
_entity_poly.pdbx_seq_one_letter_code
_entity_poly.pdbx_strand_id
1 'polypeptide(L)'
;MESVIRNAINQSNEVIVNKSLTYDDVFTVTYSDDKEVTSVRANVGLINQLAMLWGTEIQNRLNNKKEVLISRPAGAFSGSVFLSQFGKEVTLHCTFSAISSTDYSSVFIRQGVNQTLHRLYLEAKVEATVLSPYSSQTLEVRDTFLFSEAVINGKVPGTFISSENFNEYLDLLGN
;
A
#
# COMPACT_ATOMS: atom_id res chain seq x y z
N MET A 1 -16.09 -7.45 8.62
CA MET A 1 -15.61 -8.28 7.50
C MET A 1 -14.41 -7.65 6.80
N GLU A 2 -14.56 -6.43 6.30
CA GLU A 2 -13.43 -5.61 5.83
C GLU A 2 -12.29 -5.53 6.87
N SER A 3 -12.63 -5.30 8.15
CA SER A 3 -11.65 -5.30 9.26
C SER A 3 -10.86 -6.61 9.39
N VAL A 4 -11.44 -7.77 9.08
CA VAL A 4 -10.73 -9.06 9.11
C VAL A 4 -9.69 -9.10 7.99
N ILE A 5 -10.05 -8.62 6.80
CA ILE A 5 -9.16 -8.56 5.65
C ILE A 5 -8.01 -7.59 5.91
N ARG A 6 -8.30 -6.36 6.38
CA ARG A 6 -7.27 -5.37 6.72
C ARG A 6 -6.34 -5.87 7.82
N ASN A 7 -6.87 -6.57 8.83
CA ASN A 7 -6.05 -7.17 9.86
C ASN A 7 -5.11 -8.26 9.29
N ALA A 8 -5.59 -9.10 8.37
CA ALA A 8 -4.75 -10.08 7.68
C ALA A 8 -3.63 -9.40 6.87
N ILE A 9 -3.93 -8.32 6.14
CA ILE A 9 -2.94 -7.55 5.40
C ILE A 9 -1.89 -6.95 6.34
N ASN A 10 -2.33 -6.27 7.40
CA ASN A 10 -1.42 -5.63 8.37
C ASN A 10 -0.48 -6.64 9.03
N GLN A 11 -0.98 -7.81 9.40
CA GLN A 11 -0.14 -8.87 9.96
C GLN A 11 0.83 -9.47 8.92
N SER A 12 0.48 -9.46 7.62
CA SER A 12 1.40 -9.88 6.56
C SER A 12 2.53 -8.88 6.33
N ASN A 13 2.34 -7.60 6.66
CA ASN A 13 3.40 -6.59 6.57
C ASN A 13 4.59 -6.95 7.48
N GLU A 14 4.34 -7.53 8.66
CA GLU A 14 5.38 -7.95 9.60
C GLU A 14 6.38 -8.92 8.96
N VAL A 15 5.92 -9.85 8.12
CA VAL A 15 6.79 -10.83 7.44
C VAL A 15 7.76 -10.15 6.50
N ILE A 16 7.30 -9.09 5.82
CA ILE A 16 8.11 -8.31 4.88
C ILE A 16 9.08 -7.38 5.64
N VAL A 17 8.60 -6.69 6.68
CA VAL A 17 9.43 -5.83 7.53
C VAL A 17 10.55 -6.62 8.21
N ASN A 18 10.27 -7.84 8.67
CA ASN A 18 11.26 -8.70 9.33
C ASN A 18 12.39 -9.18 8.39
N LYS A 19 12.27 -9.01 7.07
CA LYS A 19 13.37 -9.25 6.14
C LYS A 19 14.50 -8.22 6.29
N SER A 20 14.28 -7.12 6.99
CA SER A 20 15.28 -6.08 7.28
C SER A 20 15.95 -5.53 6.01
N LEU A 21 15.20 -5.48 4.90
CA LEU A 21 15.68 -4.94 3.64
C LEU A 21 15.67 -3.41 3.68
N THR A 22 16.67 -2.83 3.06
CA THR A 22 16.88 -1.38 2.95
C THR A 22 16.57 -0.92 1.52
N TYR A 23 16.57 0.39 1.31
CA TYR A 23 16.43 0.95 -0.04
C TYR A 23 17.50 0.45 -1.01
N ASP A 24 18.74 0.31 -0.53
CA ASP A 24 19.90 -0.05 -1.36
C ASP A 24 19.88 -1.53 -1.80
N ASP A 25 19.11 -2.38 -1.12
CA ASP A 25 18.88 -3.78 -1.53
C ASP A 25 17.95 -3.87 -2.76
N VAL A 26 17.07 -2.88 -2.90
CA VAL A 26 15.95 -2.89 -3.85
C VAL A 26 16.24 -1.96 -5.04
N PHE A 27 16.98 -0.88 -4.80
CA PHE A 27 17.36 0.10 -5.80
C PHE A 27 18.85 0.38 -5.74
N THR A 28 19.46 0.49 -6.91
CA THR A 28 20.84 0.95 -7.05
C THR A 28 20.85 2.31 -7.74
N VAL A 29 21.32 3.34 -7.03
CA VAL A 29 21.57 4.66 -7.61
C VAL A 29 23.00 4.70 -8.13
N THR A 30 23.17 5.00 -9.41
CA THR A 30 24.49 5.15 -10.04
C THR A 30 24.82 6.63 -10.18
N TYR A 31 26.08 6.98 -9.94
CA TYR A 31 26.59 8.35 -10.01
C TYR A 31 27.67 8.48 -11.09
N SER A 32 27.82 9.66 -11.66
CA SER A 32 28.96 10.03 -12.52
C SER A 32 30.21 10.33 -11.68
N ASP A 33 31.34 10.56 -12.35
CA ASP A 33 32.59 11.00 -11.70
C ASP A 33 32.42 12.33 -10.96
N ASP A 34 31.52 13.19 -11.46
CA ASP A 34 31.13 14.47 -10.83
C ASP A 34 30.11 14.31 -9.69
N LYS A 35 29.84 13.07 -9.24
CA LYS A 35 28.85 12.71 -8.21
C LYS A 35 27.41 13.08 -8.55
N GLU A 36 27.07 13.16 -9.83
CA GLU A 36 25.70 13.41 -10.28
C GLU A 36 24.96 12.09 -10.50
N VAL A 37 23.67 12.04 -10.13
CA VAL A 37 22.85 10.84 -10.35
C VAL A 37 22.64 10.61 -11.85
N THR A 38 23.05 9.44 -12.34
CA THR A 38 22.91 9.07 -13.76
C THR A 38 21.75 8.11 -14.00
N SER A 39 21.49 7.20 -13.06
CA SER A 39 20.38 6.26 -13.17
C SER A 39 19.96 5.69 -11.82
N VAL A 40 18.71 5.26 -11.74
CA VAL A 40 18.17 4.45 -10.65
C VAL A 40 17.72 3.13 -11.26
N ARG A 41 18.34 2.02 -10.83
CA ARG A 41 18.01 0.67 -11.31
C ARG A 41 17.29 -0.10 -10.21
N ALA A 42 16.16 -0.71 -10.56
CA ALA A 42 15.38 -1.53 -9.65
C ALA A 42 15.80 -3.00 -9.73
N ASN A 43 15.92 -3.67 -8.59
CA ASN A 43 15.99 -5.12 -8.52
C ASN A 43 14.58 -5.71 -8.65
N VAL A 44 14.06 -5.73 -9.88
CA VAL A 44 12.69 -6.18 -10.18
C VAL A 44 12.46 -7.63 -9.74
N GLY A 45 13.48 -8.48 -9.82
CA GLY A 45 13.40 -9.86 -9.33
C GLY A 45 13.11 -9.93 -7.83
N LEU A 46 13.83 -9.15 -7.02
CA LEU A 46 13.58 -9.06 -5.57
C LEU A 46 12.21 -8.45 -5.28
N ILE A 47 11.83 -7.36 -5.97
CA ILE A 47 10.52 -6.70 -5.77
C ILE A 47 9.37 -7.69 -6.03
N ASN A 48 9.44 -8.44 -7.13
CA ASN A 48 8.43 -9.45 -7.44
C ASN A 48 8.39 -10.57 -6.40
N GLN A 49 9.55 -11.05 -5.92
CA GLN A 49 9.59 -12.06 -4.86
C GLN A 49 8.96 -11.55 -3.56
N LEU A 50 9.16 -10.28 -3.21
CA LEU A 50 8.54 -9.66 -2.04
C LEU A 50 7.03 -9.51 -2.21
N ALA A 51 6.56 -9.05 -3.37
CA ALA A 51 5.14 -8.94 -3.67
C ALA A 51 4.46 -10.33 -3.60
N MET A 52 5.06 -11.36 -4.20
CA MET A 52 4.56 -12.73 -4.16
C MET A 52 4.54 -13.31 -2.75
N LEU A 53 5.61 -13.12 -1.96
CA LEU A 53 5.67 -13.56 -0.57
C LEU A 53 4.58 -12.88 0.27
N TRP A 54 4.43 -11.57 0.12
CA TRP A 54 3.42 -10.79 0.84
C TRP A 54 2.00 -11.25 0.48
N GLY A 55 1.70 -11.41 -0.81
CA GLY A 55 0.42 -11.93 -1.29
C GLY A 55 0.13 -13.34 -0.79
N THR A 56 1.13 -14.21 -0.78
CA THR A 56 1.01 -15.57 -0.23
C THR A 56 0.65 -15.53 1.26
N GLU A 57 1.24 -14.62 2.04
CA GLU A 57 0.90 -14.53 3.46
C GLU A 57 -0.44 -13.89 3.74
N ILE A 58 -0.86 -12.92 2.93
CA ILE A 58 -2.24 -12.43 2.96
C ILE A 58 -3.20 -13.60 2.72
N GLN A 59 -2.97 -14.39 1.67
CA GLN A 59 -3.81 -15.54 1.33
C GLN A 59 -3.81 -16.59 2.45
N ASN A 60 -2.66 -16.95 3.01
CA ASN A 60 -2.56 -17.91 4.10
C ASN A 60 -3.33 -17.47 5.35
N ARG A 61 -3.19 -16.20 5.74
CA ARG A 61 -3.92 -15.63 6.88
C ARG A 61 -5.43 -15.63 6.64
N LEU A 62 -5.88 -15.30 5.43
CA LEU A 62 -7.30 -15.35 5.06
C LEU A 62 -7.83 -16.80 5.03
N ASN A 63 -7.03 -17.75 4.52
CA ASN A 63 -7.36 -19.18 4.53
C ASN A 63 -7.49 -19.75 5.95
N ASN A 64 -6.75 -19.22 6.91
CA ASN A 64 -6.88 -19.59 8.33
C ASN A 64 -8.12 -18.98 8.99
N LYS A 65 -8.83 -18.07 8.30
CA LYS A 65 -10.09 -17.44 8.74
C LYS A 65 -11.30 -17.93 7.94
N LYS A 66 -11.20 -19.13 7.35
CA LYS A 66 -12.21 -19.75 6.46
C LYS A 66 -13.64 -19.72 6.98
N GLU A 67 -13.85 -19.68 8.30
CA GLU A 67 -15.17 -19.56 8.90
C GLU A 67 -15.18 -18.45 9.94
N VAL A 68 -16.10 -17.50 9.77
CA VAL A 68 -16.47 -16.53 10.81
C VAL A 68 -17.90 -16.80 11.20
N LEU A 69 -18.11 -17.12 12.48
CA LEU A 69 -19.43 -17.29 13.06
C LEU A 69 -19.91 -15.93 13.58
N ILE A 70 -21.01 -15.44 13.02
CA ILE A 70 -21.64 -14.20 13.47
C ILE A 70 -22.95 -14.57 14.15
N SER A 71 -23.01 -14.40 15.47
CA SER A 71 -24.22 -14.67 16.26
C SER A 71 -24.89 -13.37 16.66
N ARG A 72 -26.07 -13.09 16.10
CA ARG A 72 -26.87 -11.88 16.37
C ARG A 72 -28.37 -12.22 16.34
N PRO A 73 -29.24 -11.41 16.98
CA PRO A 73 -30.70 -11.54 16.80
C PRO A 73 -31.08 -11.47 15.33
N ALA A 74 -32.05 -12.28 14.89
CA ALA A 74 -32.47 -12.35 13.48
C ALA A 74 -32.79 -10.97 12.87
N GLY A 75 -33.38 -10.06 13.66
CA GLY A 75 -33.71 -8.72 13.21
C GLY A 75 -32.49 -7.82 12.93
N ALA A 76 -31.28 -8.16 13.41
CA ALA A 76 -30.03 -7.48 13.06
C ALA A 76 -29.70 -7.56 11.56
N PHE A 77 -30.20 -8.58 10.87
CA PHE A 77 -29.98 -8.79 9.44
C PHE A 77 -31.07 -8.15 8.56
N SER A 78 -32.11 -7.56 9.15
CA SER A 78 -33.19 -6.90 8.41
C SER A 78 -32.83 -5.52 7.85
N GLY A 79 -31.72 -4.93 8.31
CA GLY A 79 -31.33 -3.54 8.03
C GLY A 79 -32.09 -2.48 8.84
N SER A 80 -33.10 -2.86 9.62
CA SER A 80 -33.84 -1.95 10.49
C SER A 80 -33.16 -1.80 11.86
N VAL A 81 -32.87 -0.56 12.25
CA VAL A 81 -32.34 -0.24 13.59
C VAL A 81 -33.34 -0.63 14.68
N PHE A 82 -34.64 -0.49 14.43
CA PHE A 82 -35.66 -0.83 15.41
C PHE A 82 -35.73 -2.35 15.66
N LEU A 83 -35.53 -3.15 14.61
CA LEU A 83 -35.58 -4.61 14.70
C LEU A 83 -34.24 -5.23 15.10
N SER A 84 -33.14 -4.45 15.18
CA SER A 84 -31.79 -5.00 15.26
C SER A 84 -31.50 -5.85 16.51
N GLN A 85 -32.32 -5.70 17.55
CA GLN A 85 -32.20 -6.44 18.80
C GLN A 85 -33.31 -7.49 19.00
N PHE A 86 -34.23 -7.64 18.04
CA PHE A 86 -35.39 -8.52 18.15
C PHE A 86 -35.22 -9.82 17.37
N GLY A 87 -35.96 -10.84 17.80
CA GLY A 87 -35.97 -12.18 17.20
C GLY A 87 -35.03 -13.17 17.89
N LYS A 88 -35.10 -14.44 17.46
CA LYS A 88 -34.22 -15.51 17.96
C LYS A 88 -32.78 -15.24 17.52
N GLU A 89 -31.82 -15.66 18.32
CA GLU A 89 -30.41 -15.66 17.93
C GLU A 89 -30.20 -16.59 16.73
N VAL A 90 -29.55 -16.06 15.69
CA VAL A 90 -29.21 -16.79 14.47
C VAL A 90 -27.70 -16.70 14.28
N THR A 91 -27.08 -17.86 14.09
CA THR A 91 -25.66 -17.96 13.76
C THR A 91 -25.51 -18.03 12.25
N LEU A 92 -24.81 -17.06 11.67
CA LEU A 92 -24.40 -17.11 10.27
C LEU A 92 -23.03 -17.78 10.17
N HIS A 93 -22.96 -18.78 9.29
CA HIS A 93 -21.71 -19.39 8.85
C HIS A 93 -21.22 -18.61 7.63
N CYS A 94 -20.27 -17.70 7.84
CA CYS A 94 -19.67 -16.96 6.75
C CYS A 94 -18.39 -17.66 6.32
N THR A 95 -18.37 -18.16 5.09
CA THR A 95 -17.14 -18.61 4.44
C THR A 95 -16.57 -17.52 3.56
N PHE A 96 -15.24 -17.51 3.45
CA PHE A 96 -14.49 -16.59 2.61
C PHE A 96 -13.82 -17.36 1.49
N SER A 97 -14.14 -17.00 0.25
CA SER A 97 -13.25 -17.27 -0.87
C SER A 97 -12.54 -15.96 -1.17
N ALA A 98 -11.27 -15.89 -0.77
CA ALA A 98 -10.43 -14.72 -1.02
C ALA A 98 -9.43 -15.02 -2.13
N ILE A 99 -9.33 -14.14 -3.12
CA ILE A 99 -8.20 -14.08 -4.04
C ILE A 99 -7.49 -12.77 -3.75
N SER A 100 -6.25 -12.86 -3.27
CA SER A 100 -5.37 -11.70 -3.16
C SER A 100 -4.50 -11.59 -4.41
N SER A 101 -4.61 -10.48 -5.13
CA SER A 101 -3.59 -10.09 -6.12
C SER A 101 -2.71 -9.00 -5.52
N THR A 102 -1.42 -9.10 -5.75
CA THR A 102 -0.45 -8.10 -5.32
C THR A 102 0.27 -7.49 -6.51
N ASP A 103 0.51 -6.19 -6.43
CA ASP A 103 1.30 -5.43 -7.39
C ASP A 103 2.27 -4.51 -6.63
N TYR A 104 3.08 -3.74 -7.36
CA TYR A 104 3.94 -2.71 -6.79
C TYR A 104 3.93 -1.45 -7.65
N SER A 105 4.14 -0.30 -7.00
CA SER A 105 4.29 0.98 -7.69
C SER A 105 5.53 1.72 -7.18
N SER A 106 6.29 2.30 -8.12
CA SER A 106 7.52 3.06 -7.85
C SER A 106 7.31 4.49 -8.32
N VAL A 107 7.44 5.47 -7.42
CA VAL A 107 7.09 6.87 -7.69
C VAL A 107 8.22 7.81 -7.28
N PHE A 108 8.59 8.71 -8.20
CA PHE A 108 9.50 9.82 -7.95
C PHE A 108 8.70 11.10 -7.70
N ILE A 109 8.93 11.72 -6.55
CA ILE A 109 8.28 12.95 -6.12
C ILE A 109 9.35 14.02 -5.97
N ARG A 110 9.24 15.12 -6.74
CA ARG A 110 10.15 16.25 -6.60
C ARG A 110 9.94 16.91 -5.23
N GLN A 111 11.00 16.98 -4.43
CA GLN A 111 11.03 17.66 -3.13
C GLN A 111 12.03 18.81 -3.19
N GLY A 112 11.54 20.04 -3.27
CA GLY A 112 12.42 21.21 -3.33
C GLY A 112 13.28 21.29 -4.61
N VAL A 113 14.41 22.00 -4.49
CA VAL A 113 15.20 22.42 -5.65
C VAL A 113 15.94 21.24 -6.27
N ASN A 114 16.56 20.39 -5.45
CA ASN A 114 17.50 19.33 -5.88
C ASN A 114 17.32 18.02 -5.11
N GLN A 115 16.11 17.75 -4.64
CA GLN A 115 15.83 16.49 -3.97
C GLN A 115 14.66 15.81 -4.67
N THR A 116 14.80 14.51 -4.85
CA THR A 116 13.74 13.67 -5.38
C THR A 116 13.50 12.57 -4.37
N LEU A 117 12.31 12.55 -3.78
CA LEU A 117 11.87 11.45 -2.94
C LEU A 117 11.42 10.31 -3.83
N HIS A 118 12.07 9.16 -3.72
CA HIS A 118 11.68 7.94 -4.40
C HIS A 118 11.02 6.99 -3.43
N ARG A 119 9.86 6.45 -3.79
CA ARG A 119 9.07 5.52 -2.98
C ARG A 119 8.72 4.27 -3.75
N LEU A 120 8.78 3.14 -3.07
CA LEU A 120 8.25 1.87 -3.52
C LEU A 120 7.10 1.45 -2.60
N TYR A 121 5.93 1.27 -3.20
CA TYR A 121 4.75 0.74 -2.55
C TYR A 121 4.49 -0.68 -3.02
N LEU A 122 4.01 -1.52 -2.10
CA LEU A 122 3.34 -2.76 -2.42
C LEU A 122 1.83 -2.54 -2.30
N GLU A 123 1.08 -3.07 -3.25
CA GLU A 123 -0.37 -2.89 -3.34
C GLU A 123 -1.07 -4.24 -3.29
N ALA A 124 -2.04 -4.39 -2.40
CA ALA A 124 -2.84 -5.59 -2.29
C ALA A 124 -4.28 -5.28 -2.68
N LYS A 125 -4.84 -6.13 -3.54
CA LYS A 125 -6.27 -6.19 -3.83
C LYS A 125 -6.78 -7.54 -3.36
N VAL A 126 -7.70 -7.52 -2.41
CA VAL A 126 -8.35 -8.71 -1.89
C VAL A 126 -9.83 -8.66 -2.27
N GLU A 127 -10.26 -9.61 -3.08
CA GLU A 127 -11.67 -9.86 -3.32
C GLU A 127 -12.12 -10.99 -2.41
N ALA A 128 -13.12 -10.73 -1.56
CA ALA A 128 -13.67 -11.70 -0.65
C ALA A 128 -15.17 -11.87 -0.90
N THR A 129 -15.58 -13.10 -1.19
CA THR A 129 -17.01 -13.45 -1.27
C THR A 129 -17.47 -14.06 0.03
N VAL A 130 -18.56 -13.52 0.54
CA VAL A 130 -19.23 -13.88 1.79
C VAL A 130 -20.46 -14.67 1.42
N LEU A 131 -20.53 -15.91 1.89
CA LEU A 131 -21.68 -16.76 1.69
C LEU A 131 -22.52 -16.79 2.97
N SER A 132 -23.81 -16.54 2.84
CA SER A 132 -24.81 -16.73 3.89
C SER A 132 -25.97 -17.56 3.36
N PRO A 133 -26.83 -18.15 4.21
CA PRO A 133 -27.95 -18.98 3.75
C PRO A 133 -28.94 -18.26 2.81
N TYR A 134 -29.01 -16.93 2.86
CA TYR A 134 -30.00 -16.13 2.12
C TYR A 134 -29.40 -15.25 1.02
N SER A 135 -28.10 -14.95 1.09
CA SER A 135 -27.42 -14.07 0.13
C SER A 135 -25.93 -14.35 0.05
N SER A 136 -25.34 -14.05 -1.12
CA SER A 136 -23.90 -13.87 -1.27
C SER A 136 -23.58 -12.38 -1.45
N GLN A 137 -22.45 -11.95 -0.89
CA GLN A 137 -21.95 -10.59 -1.08
C GLN A 137 -20.45 -10.64 -1.38
N THR A 138 -20.04 -9.97 -2.45
CA THR A 138 -18.62 -9.77 -2.77
C THR A 138 -18.17 -8.42 -2.24
N LEU A 139 -17.03 -8.41 -1.54
CA LEU A 139 -16.35 -7.22 -1.05
C LEU A 139 -14.98 -7.15 -1.71
N GLU A 140 -14.61 -5.97 -2.21
CA GLU A 140 -13.25 -5.67 -2.65
C GLU A 140 -12.59 -4.77 -1.61
N VAL A 141 -11.41 -5.18 -1.13
CA VAL A 141 -10.57 -4.38 -0.22
C VAL A 141 -9.24 -4.12 -0.89
N ARG A 142 -8.84 -2.84 -0.94
CA ARG A 142 -7.54 -2.41 -1.41
C ARG A 142 -6.74 -1.83 -0.25
N ASP A 143 -5.46 -2.17 -0.22
CA ASP A 143 -4.53 -1.66 0.77
C ASP A 143 -3.15 -1.43 0.13
N THR A 144 -2.43 -0.46 0.67
CA THR A 144 -1.14 0.00 0.15
C THR A 144 -0.14 0.09 1.29
N PHE A 145 1.00 -0.55 1.10
CA PHE A 145 2.08 -0.61 2.07
C PHE A 145 3.32 0.10 1.51
N LEU A 146 3.77 1.18 2.18
CA LEU A 146 5.05 1.82 1.85
C LEU A 146 6.18 0.89 2.29
N PHE A 147 6.85 0.27 1.32
CA PHE A 147 7.89 -0.71 1.60
C PHE A 147 9.26 -0.05 1.76
N SER A 148 9.60 0.90 0.89
CA SER A 148 10.91 1.56 0.93
C SER A 148 10.82 2.98 0.39
N GLU A 149 11.59 3.89 0.99
CA GLU A 149 11.76 5.25 0.48
C GLU A 149 13.18 5.78 0.70
N ALA A 150 13.62 6.67 -0.19
CA ALA A 150 14.86 7.41 -0.03
C ALA A 150 14.78 8.78 -0.71
N VAL A 151 15.51 9.74 -0.16
CA VAL A 151 15.73 11.05 -0.78
C VAL A 151 16.99 10.97 -1.64
N ILE A 152 16.83 11.20 -2.93
CA ILE A 152 17.90 11.25 -3.91
C ILE A 152 18.30 12.72 -4.11
N ASN A 153 19.53 13.07 -3.76
CA ASN A 153 20.07 14.41 -3.96
C ASN A 153 20.61 14.56 -5.38
N GLY A 154 20.08 15.54 -6.10
CA GLY A 154 20.59 16.00 -7.39
C GLY A 154 21.56 17.17 -7.26
N LYS A 155 22.10 17.62 -8.39
CA LYS A 155 22.98 18.79 -8.45
C LYS A 155 22.22 20.06 -8.10
N VAL A 156 22.82 20.93 -7.28
CA VAL A 156 22.31 22.29 -7.06
C VAL A 156 22.54 23.15 -8.30
N PRO A 157 21.50 23.75 -8.92
CA PRO A 157 21.69 24.62 -10.07
C PRO A 157 22.52 25.83 -9.65
N GLY A 158 23.50 26.21 -10.49
CA GLY A 158 24.40 27.34 -10.23
C GLY A 158 23.69 28.70 -10.17
N THR A 159 22.45 28.78 -10.67
CA THR A 159 21.59 29.95 -10.57
C THR A 159 20.25 29.53 -9.98
N PHE A 160 19.92 30.04 -8.79
CA PHE A 160 18.62 29.85 -8.16
C PHE A 160 17.81 31.13 -8.27
N ILE A 161 16.78 31.12 -9.13
CA ILE A 161 15.80 32.18 -9.21
C ILE A 161 14.51 31.66 -8.57
N SER A 162 14.26 32.06 -7.32
CA SER A 162 12.94 31.91 -6.69
C SER A 162 12.00 33.02 -7.20
N SER A 163 10.69 32.80 -7.12
CA SER A 163 9.70 33.86 -7.39
C SER A 163 9.89 35.10 -6.50
N GLU A 164 10.53 34.93 -5.35
CA GLU A 164 10.86 36.00 -4.40
C GLU A 164 12.04 36.87 -4.90
N ASN A 165 13.03 36.26 -5.56
CA ASN A 165 14.24 36.96 -6.02
C ASN A 165 14.19 37.36 -7.50
N PHE A 166 13.09 37.04 -8.21
CA PHE A 166 12.94 37.32 -9.63
C PHE A 166 13.00 38.83 -9.93
N ASN A 167 12.38 39.66 -9.08
CA ASN A 167 12.37 41.11 -9.24
C ASN A 167 13.75 41.73 -9.03
N GLU A 168 14.53 41.26 -8.04
CA GLU A 168 15.91 41.72 -7.83
C GLU A 168 16.82 41.38 -9.02
N TYR A 169 16.57 40.25 -9.69
CA TYR A 169 17.35 39.86 -10.88
C TYR A 169 17.00 40.69 -12.12
N LEU A 170 15.74 41.13 -12.26
CA LEU A 170 15.32 42.04 -13.34
C LEU A 170 15.89 43.45 -13.16
N ASP A 171 15.98 43.94 -11.92
CA ASP A 171 16.59 45.24 -11.61
C ASP A 171 18.09 45.30 -11.97
N LEU A 172 18.79 44.14 -11.94
CA LEU A 172 20.19 44.03 -12.36
C LEU A 172 20.39 43.97 -13.89
N LEU A 173 19.34 43.67 -14.65
CA LEU A 173 19.36 43.61 -16.13
C LEU A 173 18.80 44.88 -16.78
N GLY A 174 18.19 45.77 -15.99
CA GLY A 174 17.56 47.00 -16.43
C GLY A 174 18.44 48.25 -16.44
N ASN A 175 19.74 48.13 -16.14
CA ASN A 175 20.74 49.21 -16.20
C ASN A 175 21.80 48.95 -17.28
#